data_AF-A0A1M7I625-F1
#
_entry.id   AF-A0A1M7I625-F1
#
_cell.length_a   1.000
_cell.length_b   1.000
_cell.length_c   1.000
_cell.angle_alpha   90.00
_cell.angle_beta   90.00
_cell.angle_gamma   90.00
#
_symmetry.space_group_name_H-M   'P 1'
#
loop_
_entity.id
_entity.type
_entity.pdbx_description
1 polymer ?
#
loop_
_entity_poly.entity_id
_entity_poly.type
_entity_poly.pdbx_seq_one_letter_code
_entity_poly.pdbx_strand_id
1 'polypeptide(L)'
;MKTKNIIASLFFLGSIAVSAQKYDIKTAKTYAEISAKTDGKWEGRKYKGGTVFKNVDRLKLAPEHTDHSFDIRYEGPGWESNRIGYRLYLDWRNAIDIFGKKTSEMILPKVGQDNFDSYHEMSDWGADILKAGKAIGIGSIDRYLDNEKLHFREVDSTIATVVNKSTQSGVKIDYYGWKTASDKIDFTSELTIKPDQLYTQHTIKASKEIKGICTGIAKQKNTELFKKDSKNKKWAYIATYGEQSLVPDKLGMAIFYQKGTIENNVETDLDYLLVFKPTTKATTFYLLGAWEQEVNGIKSKEEFVKYLDEKLEILNKKGKM
;
A
#
# COMPACT_ATOMS: atom_id res chain seq x y z
N MET A 1 53.74 -47.82 30.35
CA MET A 1 52.28 -47.68 30.59
C MET A 1 51.94 -46.19 30.58
N LYS A 2 51.07 -45.76 29.65
CA LYS A 2 50.70 -44.35 29.44
C LYS A 2 49.47 -44.01 30.30
N THR A 3 49.56 -42.99 31.15
CA THR A 3 48.43 -42.45 31.91
C THR A 3 47.85 -41.25 31.15
N LYS A 4 46.55 -41.31 30.82
CA LYS A 4 45.83 -40.29 30.06
C LYS A 4 45.40 -39.15 30.99
N ASN A 5 45.71 -37.90 30.61
CA ASN A 5 45.10 -36.70 31.17
C ASN A 5 43.74 -36.48 30.48
N ILE A 6 42.67 -36.35 31.27
CA ILE A 6 41.34 -35.93 30.79
C ILE A 6 41.21 -34.43 31.04
N ILE A 7 41.15 -33.65 29.97
CA ILE A 7 40.78 -32.23 30.01
C ILE A 7 39.28 -32.15 29.77
N ALA A 8 38.54 -31.66 30.76
CA ALA A 8 37.12 -31.36 30.61
C ALA A 8 36.98 -29.97 29.97
N SER A 9 36.54 -29.93 28.70
CA SER A 9 36.15 -28.68 28.04
C SER A 9 34.68 -28.38 28.36
N LEU A 10 34.44 -27.35 29.19
CA LEU A 10 33.11 -26.77 29.36
C LEU A 10 32.74 -25.95 28.12
N PHE A 11 31.74 -26.41 27.36
CA PHE A 11 31.09 -25.63 26.33
C PHE A 11 30.05 -24.71 26.98
N PHE A 12 30.33 -23.40 27.02
CA PHE A 12 29.31 -22.38 27.32
C PHE A 12 28.47 -22.14 26.06
N LEU A 13 27.29 -22.75 26.00
CA LEU A 13 26.25 -22.39 25.04
C LEU A 13 25.55 -21.12 25.54
N GLY A 14 26.00 -19.96 25.04
CA GLY A 14 25.28 -18.70 25.21
C GLY A 14 23.99 -18.71 24.39
N SER A 15 22.85 -18.89 25.04
CA SER A 15 21.54 -18.68 24.44
C SER A 15 21.30 -17.19 24.24
N ILE A 16 21.45 -16.70 23.01
CA ILE A 16 20.96 -15.38 22.63
C ILE A 16 19.43 -15.48 22.53
N ALA A 17 18.74 -15.21 23.64
CA ALA A 17 17.31 -15.00 23.61
C ALA A 17 17.03 -13.69 22.86
N VAL A 18 16.72 -13.80 21.57
CA VAL A 18 16.12 -12.69 20.81
C VAL A 18 14.74 -12.47 21.42
N SER A 19 14.60 -11.44 22.24
CA SER A 19 13.30 -11.00 22.74
C SER A 19 12.46 -10.54 21.54
N ALA A 20 11.51 -11.39 21.11
CA ALA A 20 10.49 -10.99 20.17
C ALA A 20 9.64 -9.90 20.84
N GLN A 21 9.82 -8.65 20.41
CA GLN A 21 9.05 -7.53 20.93
C GLN A 21 7.56 -7.80 20.70
N LYS A 22 6.79 -7.92 21.78
CA LYS A 22 5.34 -8.17 21.75
C LYS A 22 4.65 -6.94 21.14
N TYR A 23 4.05 -7.10 19.96
CA TYR A 23 3.22 -6.05 19.34
C TYR A 23 1.87 -5.99 20.06
N ASP A 24 1.48 -4.80 20.54
CA ASP A 24 0.18 -4.55 21.16
C ASP A 24 -0.56 -3.47 20.39
N ILE A 25 -1.62 -3.88 19.68
CA ILE A 25 -2.43 -2.99 18.85
C ILE A 25 -3.06 -1.84 19.65
N LYS A 26 -3.30 -2.01 20.95
CA LYS A 26 -3.88 -0.95 21.80
C LYS A 26 -2.95 0.24 22.01
N THR A 27 -1.64 0.02 21.89
CA THR A 27 -0.62 1.05 22.07
C THR A 27 0.16 1.33 20.78
N ALA A 28 -0.05 0.53 19.73
CA ALA A 28 0.59 0.70 18.44
C ALA A 28 0.08 1.92 17.70
N LYS A 29 0.99 2.54 16.93
CA LYS A 29 0.70 3.68 16.05
C LYS A 29 0.66 3.32 14.56
N THR A 30 0.85 2.06 14.25
CA THR A 30 0.72 1.50 12.90
C THR A 30 0.20 0.09 13.00
N TYR A 31 -0.59 -0.34 12.02
CA TYR A 31 -1.08 -1.71 11.95
C TYR A 31 -1.27 -2.12 10.47
N ALA A 32 -1.14 -3.40 10.19
CA ALA A 32 -1.49 -4.03 8.94
C ALA A 32 -2.18 -5.37 9.20
N GLU A 33 -3.15 -5.72 8.38
CA GLU A 33 -3.90 -6.97 8.50
C GLU A 33 -4.36 -7.50 7.14
N ILE A 34 -4.53 -8.81 7.08
CA ILE A 34 -5.36 -9.51 6.08
C ILE A 34 -6.42 -10.24 6.87
N SER A 35 -7.68 -10.05 6.52
CA SER A 35 -8.81 -10.60 7.28
C SER A 35 -9.73 -11.36 6.33
N ALA A 36 -9.75 -12.69 6.44
CA ALA A 36 -10.43 -13.57 5.49
C ALA A 36 -11.42 -14.50 6.20
N LYS A 37 -12.52 -14.83 5.51
CA LYS A 37 -13.43 -15.90 5.90
C LYS A 37 -12.81 -17.25 5.55
N THR A 38 -13.06 -18.24 6.40
CA THR A 38 -12.49 -19.59 6.24
C THR A 38 -13.52 -20.71 6.43
N ASP A 39 -14.74 -20.34 6.79
CA ASP A 39 -15.85 -21.19 7.22
C ASP A 39 -17.07 -21.13 6.27
N GLY A 40 -16.90 -20.50 5.10
CA GLY A 40 -17.88 -20.50 4.01
C GLY A 40 -17.47 -21.43 2.87
N LYS A 41 -18.03 -21.19 1.69
CA LYS A 41 -17.75 -21.97 0.47
C LYS A 41 -17.78 -21.09 -0.78
N TRP A 42 -17.02 -21.46 -1.79
CA TRP A 42 -17.10 -20.83 -3.10
C TRP A 42 -18.33 -21.31 -3.88
N GLU A 43 -19.07 -20.37 -4.45
CA GLU A 43 -20.10 -20.59 -5.47
C GLU A 43 -19.75 -19.73 -6.69
N GLY A 44 -19.02 -20.34 -7.63
CA GLY A 44 -18.38 -19.61 -8.71
C GLY A 44 -17.36 -18.61 -8.17
N ARG A 45 -17.53 -17.33 -8.53
CA ARG A 45 -16.68 -16.21 -8.10
C ARG A 45 -17.10 -15.55 -6.78
N LYS A 46 -18.11 -16.10 -6.08
CA LYS A 46 -18.61 -15.52 -4.82
C LYS A 46 -18.40 -16.48 -3.67
N TYR A 47 -17.88 -15.99 -2.56
CA TYR A 47 -17.77 -16.70 -1.30
C TYR A 47 -19.07 -16.54 -0.51
N LYS A 48 -19.76 -17.66 -0.30
CA LYS A 48 -21.06 -17.74 0.36
C LYS A 48 -20.93 -18.32 1.77
N GLY A 49 -21.72 -17.78 2.68
CA GLY A 49 -21.60 -18.10 4.10
C GLY A 49 -20.37 -17.46 4.73
N GLY A 50 -19.88 -18.11 5.79
CA GLY A 50 -18.83 -17.59 6.66
C GLY A 50 -19.31 -16.40 7.49
N THR A 51 -19.34 -16.56 8.80
CA THR A 51 -19.88 -15.56 9.73
C THR A 51 -18.79 -14.74 10.41
N VAL A 52 -17.52 -15.16 10.32
CA VAL A 52 -16.41 -14.53 11.02
C VAL A 52 -15.22 -14.34 10.10
N PHE A 53 -14.72 -13.10 10.02
CA PHE A 53 -13.41 -12.83 9.44
C PHE A 53 -12.30 -13.16 10.46
N LYS A 54 -11.26 -13.86 10.01
CA LYS A 54 -10.08 -14.18 10.82
C LYS A 54 -8.85 -13.51 10.23
N ASN A 55 -8.08 -12.88 11.10
CA ASN A 55 -6.82 -12.26 10.69
C ASN A 55 -5.75 -13.34 10.47
N VAL A 56 -5.02 -13.21 9.36
CA VAL A 56 -3.91 -14.08 8.99
C VAL A 56 -2.70 -13.24 8.61
N ASP A 57 -1.50 -13.72 8.95
CA ASP A 57 -0.26 -13.01 8.58
C ASP A 57 0.14 -13.27 7.13
N ARG A 58 -0.37 -14.36 6.53
CA ARG A 58 -0.09 -14.75 5.14
C ARG A 58 -1.32 -15.38 4.51
N LEU A 59 -1.67 -14.92 3.31
CA LEU A 59 -2.78 -15.42 2.52
C LEU A 59 -2.30 -15.75 1.10
N LYS A 60 -2.59 -16.97 0.64
CA LYS A 60 -2.55 -17.28 -0.79
C LYS A 60 -3.93 -16.98 -1.36
N LEU A 61 -3.99 -16.13 -2.38
CA LEU A 61 -5.26 -15.74 -3.00
C LEU A 61 -5.94 -16.96 -3.64
N ALA A 62 -7.24 -17.10 -3.42
CA ALA A 62 -8.02 -18.15 -4.06
C ALA A 62 -8.14 -17.85 -5.57
N PRO A 63 -8.01 -18.86 -6.46
CA PRO A 63 -8.20 -18.66 -7.90
C PRO A 63 -9.55 -18.06 -8.29
N GLU A 64 -10.57 -18.27 -7.46
CA GLU A 64 -11.92 -17.75 -7.62
C GLU A 64 -12.02 -16.25 -7.33
N HIS A 65 -11.12 -15.69 -6.50
CA HIS A 65 -11.19 -14.30 -6.05
C HIS A 65 -11.18 -13.31 -7.23
N THR A 66 -12.07 -12.34 -7.14
CA THR A 66 -12.26 -11.17 -8.02
C THR A 66 -13.02 -10.10 -7.23
N ASP A 67 -13.30 -8.96 -7.86
CA ASP A 67 -14.16 -7.92 -7.30
C ASP A 67 -15.47 -8.48 -6.74
N HIS A 68 -15.82 -8.05 -5.52
CA HIS A 68 -17.00 -8.49 -4.77
C HIS A 68 -17.09 -10.01 -4.58
N SER A 69 -15.96 -10.66 -4.24
CA SER A 69 -15.93 -12.08 -3.86
C SER A 69 -16.39 -12.36 -2.43
N PHE A 70 -16.39 -11.37 -1.54
CA PHE A 70 -16.84 -11.48 -0.14
C PHE A 70 -16.02 -12.40 0.79
N ASP A 71 -14.90 -12.95 0.33
CA ASP A 71 -13.99 -13.83 1.08
C ASP A 71 -13.01 -13.04 1.96
N ILE A 72 -12.54 -11.87 1.49
CA ILE A 72 -11.56 -11.03 2.18
C ILE A 72 -12.20 -9.67 2.50
N ARG A 73 -12.07 -9.23 3.75
CA ARG A 73 -12.58 -7.93 4.21
C ARG A 73 -11.98 -6.80 3.38
N TYR A 74 -12.81 -5.85 2.96
CA TYR A 74 -12.45 -4.76 2.05
C TYR A 74 -11.61 -5.17 0.82
N GLU A 75 -11.75 -6.44 0.38
CA GLU A 75 -11.20 -7.02 -0.85
C GLU A 75 -9.66 -7.19 -0.90
N GLY A 76 -8.97 -7.12 0.24
CA GLY A 76 -7.53 -7.36 0.28
C GLY A 76 -6.87 -7.04 1.62
N PRO A 77 -5.56 -6.75 1.68
CA PRO A 77 -4.90 -6.28 2.88
C PRO A 77 -5.19 -4.80 3.16
N GLY A 78 -5.22 -4.45 4.44
CA GLY A 78 -5.26 -3.07 4.93
C GLY A 78 -3.97 -2.74 5.68
N TRP A 79 -3.56 -1.47 5.63
CA TRP A 79 -2.49 -0.96 6.49
C TRP A 79 -2.73 0.50 6.87
N GLU A 80 -2.28 0.90 8.05
CA GLU A 80 -2.58 2.22 8.61
C GLU A 80 -1.47 2.73 9.54
N SER A 81 -1.44 4.05 9.69
CA SER A 81 -0.83 4.75 10.82
C SER A 81 -1.92 5.32 11.72
N ASN A 82 -1.53 5.94 12.82
CA ASN A 82 -2.41 6.74 13.67
C ASN A 82 -2.91 8.03 13.01
N ARG A 83 -2.71 8.20 11.70
CA ARG A 83 -3.14 9.38 10.93
C ARG A 83 -3.97 9.03 9.71
N ILE A 84 -3.64 7.94 9.01
CA ILE A 84 -4.30 7.55 7.77
C ILE A 84 -4.28 6.02 7.58
N GLY A 85 -5.26 5.48 6.87
CA GLY A 85 -5.29 4.07 6.47
C GLY A 85 -5.38 3.90 4.96
N TYR A 86 -5.10 2.69 4.50
CA TYR A 86 -5.12 2.30 3.10
C TYR A 86 -5.57 0.85 2.97
N ARG A 87 -6.01 0.49 1.77
CA ARG A 87 -6.23 -0.89 1.34
C ARG A 87 -5.66 -1.10 -0.06
N LEU A 88 -5.37 -2.35 -0.39
CA LEU A 88 -5.00 -2.76 -1.75
C LEU A 88 -5.98 -3.86 -2.19
N TYR A 89 -6.61 -3.72 -3.35
CA TYR A 89 -7.43 -4.79 -3.92
C TYR A 89 -6.54 -5.92 -4.43
N LEU A 90 -6.83 -7.16 -4.03
CA LEU A 90 -6.09 -8.33 -4.53
C LEU A 90 -6.61 -8.86 -5.87
N ASP A 91 -7.71 -8.30 -6.40
CA ASP A 91 -8.23 -8.64 -7.71
C ASP A 91 -7.49 -7.92 -8.86
N TRP A 92 -8.05 -8.06 -10.06
CA TRP A 92 -7.48 -7.53 -11.29
C TRP A 92 -7.20 -6.02 -11.25
N ARG A 93 -7.93 -5.23 -10.45
CA ARG A 93 -7.75 -3.77 -10.33
C ARG A 93 -6.40 -3.41 -9.76
N ASN A 94 -5.91 -4.19 -8.78
CA ASN A 94 -4.69 -3.91 -8.02
C ASN A 94 -4.61 -2.47 -7.46
N ALA A 95 -5.76 -1.81 -7.26
CA ALA A 95 -5.81 -0.41 -6.88
C ALA A 95 -5.55 -0.24 -5.38
N ILE A 96 -5.10 0.94 -5.00
CA ILE A 96 -4.94 1.38 -3.62
C ILE A 96 -5.94 2.51 -3.38
N ASP A 97 -6.80 2.30 -2.38
CA ASP A 97 -7.74 3.30 -1.88
C ASP A 97 -7.31 3.79 -0.48
N ILE A 98 -7.96 4.85 0.00
CA ILE A 98 -7.60 5.56 1.23
C ILE A 98 -8.73 5.43 2.24
N PHE A 99 -8.40 4.95 3.44
CA PHE A 99 -9.25 5.13 4.60
C PHE A 99 -8.93 6.45 5.30
N GLY A 100 -9.85 7.40 5.21
CA GLY A 100 -9.81 8.66 5.94
C GLY A 100 -10.16 8.41 7.40
N LYS A 101 -9.41 9.03 8.33
CA LYS A 101 -9.55 8.77 9.77
C LYS A 101 -9.93 10.02 10.55
N LYS A 102 -10.98 9.93 11.36
CA LYS A 102 -11.40 10.93 12.37
C LYS A 102 -10.84 10.68 13.76
N THR A 103 -9.94 9.70 13.88
CA THR A 103 -9.35 9.26 15.15
C THR A 103 -7.90 8.84 14.93
N SER A 104 -7.10 8.90 16.00
CA SER A 104 -5.73 8.38 16.01
C SER A 104 -5.62 6.90 16.36
N GLU A 105 -6.73 6.27 16.79
CA GLU A 105 -6.76 4.83 17.07
C GLU A 105 -6.51 3.99 15.81
N MET A 106 -6.05 2.75 15.97
CA MET A 106 -6.06 1.77 14.87
C MET A 106 -7.51 1.41 14.53
N ILE A 107 -7.93 1.65 13.28
CA ILE A 107 -9.31 1.47 12.84
C ILE A 107 -9.53 0.16 12.10
N LEU A 108 -8.49 -0.43 11.49
CA LEU A 108 -8.65 -1.58 10.60
C LEU A 108 -9.40 -2.75 11.26
N PRO A 109 -9.19 -3.12 12.53
CA PRO A 109 -9.97 -4.17 13.18
C PRO A 109 -11.49 -3.90 13.22
N LYS A 110 -11.92 -2.65 13.12
CA LYS A 110 -13.32 -2.21 13.17
C LYS A 110 -13.98 -2.09 11.78
N VAL A 111 -13.18 -1.97 10.71
CA VAL A 111 -13.67 -1.71 9.34
C VAL A 111 -14.37 -2.94 8.76
N GLY A 112 -15.59 -2.81 8.21
CA GLY A 112 -16.26 -3.88 7.45
C GLY A 112 -16.65 -5.12 8.27
N GLN A 113 -17.04 -4.92 9.54
CA GLN A 113 -17.45 -6.00 10.47
C GLN A 113 -18.96 -6.26 10.45
N ASP A 114 -19.74 -5.22 10.18
CA ASP A 114 -21.20 -5.16 10.32
C ASP A 114 -21.96 -5.29 9.00
N ASN A 115 -21.24 -5.31 7.86
CA ASN A 115 -21.62 -5.83 6.54
C ASN A 115 -20.42 -5.62 5.59
N PHE A 116 -20.43 -6.25 4.40
CA PHE A 116 -19.26 -6.21 3.52
C PHE A 116 -18.91 -4.78 3.06
N ASP A 117 -19.90 -3.95 2.72
CA ASP A 117 -19.68 -2.62 2.14
C ASP A 117 -19.76 -1.47 3.18
N SER A 118 -19.94 -1.77 4.47
CA SER A 118 -20.21 -0.75 5.50
C SER A 118 -19.09 0.28 5.67
N TYR A 119 -17.86 -0.06 5.28
CA TYR A 119 -16.73 0.86 5.34
C TYR A 119 -16.81 2.01 4.32
N HIS A 120 -17.72 1.95 3.35
CA HIS A 120 -18.04 3.07 2.46
C HIS A 120 -18.94 4.11 3.13
N GLU A 121 -19.58 3.76 4.24
CA GLU A 121 -20.45 4.66 4.99
C GLU A 121 -19.65 5.45 6.04
N MET A 122 -19.93 6.75 6.16
CA MET A 122 -19.26 7.59 7.14
C MET A 122 -19.58 7.13 8.56
N SER A 123 -18.53 6.77 9.30
CA SER A 123 -18.58 6.32 10.68
C SER A 123 -17.82 7.29 11.61
N ASP A 124 -17.92 7.08 12.92
CA ASP A 124 -17.17 7.86 13.94
C ASP A 124 -15.65 7.76 13.75
N TRP A 125 -15.17 6.64 13.18
CA TRP A 125 -13.76 6.46 12.88
C TRP A 125 -13.34 7.08 11.54
N GLY A 126 -14.27 7.33 10.62
CA GLY A 126 -14.00 7.74 9.24
C GLY A 126 -14.73 6.86 8.20
N ALA A 127 -14.14 6.73 7.01
CA ALA A 127 -14.66 5.92 5.90
C ALA A 127 -13.55 5.58 4.90
N ASP A 128 -13.84 4.71 3.93
CA ASP A 128 -13.16 4.75 2.64
C ASP A 128 -13.56 6.03 1.90
N ILE A 129 -12.56 6.85 1.59
CA ILE A 129 -12.75 8.17 1.01
C ILE A 129 -12.23 8.27 -0.42
N LEU A 130 -11.65 7.22 -0.99
CA LEU A 130 -11.18 7.22 -2.38
C LEU A 130 -11.86 6.10 -3.16
N LYS A 131 -12.41 6.42 -4.33
CA LYS A 131 -12.90 5.41 -5.26
C LYS A 131 -12.07 5.43 -6.53
N ALA A 132 -11.15 4.48 -6.66
CA ALA A 132 -10.38 4.31 -7.89
C ALA A 132 -11.27 3.93 -9.09
N GLY A 133 -12.21 2.99 -8.93
CA GLY A 133 -13.02 2.49 -10.04
C GLY A 133 -12.15 1.85 -11.13
N LYS A 134 -12.11 2.47 -12.33
CA LYS A 134 -11.21 2.07 -13.44
C LYS A 134 -9.86 2.82 -13.43
N ALA A 135 -9.73 3.84 -12.58
CA ALA A 135 -8.48 4.57 -12.39
C ALA A 135 -7.47 3.73 -11.58
N ILE A 136 -6.23 4.19 -11.48
CA ILE A 136 -5.13 3.50 -10.80
C ILE A 136 -5.25 3.56 -9.27
N GLY A 137 -6.06 4.45 -8.70
CA GLY A 137 -6.07 4.74 -7.26
C GLY A 137 -4.91 5.66 -6.87
N ILE A 138 -4.26 5.43 -5.72
CA ILE A 138 -3.10 6.21 -5.25
C ILE A 138 -1.85 5.35 -5.07
N GLY A 139 -0.84 5.53 -5.92
CA GLY A 139 0.44 4.87 -5.76
C GLY A 139 0.43 3.37 -6.02
N SER A 140 -0.64 2.85 -6.61
CA SER A 140 -0.76 1.47 -7.08
C SER A 140 0.13 1.20 -8.29
N ILE A 141 0.16 -0.05 -8.75
CA ILE A 141 0.95 -0.47 -9.91
C ILE A 141 0.02 -0.98 -11.00
N ASP A 142 0.31 -0.57 -12.24
CA ASP A 142 -0.22 -1.10 -13.49
C ASP A 142 0.93 -1.16 -14.52
N ARG A 143 0.63 -1.60 -15.75
CA ARG A 143 1.51 -1.42 -16.91
C ARG A 143 0.83 -0.55 -17.96
N TYR A 144 1.46 0.53 -18.38
CA TYR A 144 0.99 1.39 -19.46
C TYR A 144 1.79 1.13 -20.75
N LEU A 145 1.13 0.63 -21.80
CA LEU A 145 1.73 0.30 -23.08
C LEU A 145 0.74 0.60 -24.20
N ASP A 146 1.21 1.14 -25.33
CA ASP A 146 0.40 1.39 -26.53
C ASP A 146 -0.90 2.19 -26.25
N ASN A 147 -0.79 3.18 -25.37
CA ASN A 147 -1.89 4.02 -24.88
C ASN A 147 -2.97 3.29 -24.05
N GLU A 148 -2.71 2.05 -23.63
CA GLU A 148 -3.59 1.24 -22.79
C GLU A 148 -2.97 0.99 -21.41
N LYS A 149 -3.81 0.99 -20.38
CA LYS A 149 -3.44 0.56 -19.03
C LYS A 149 -3.82 -0.91 -18.84
N LEU A 150 -2.81 -1.74 -18.65
CA LEU A 150 -2.87 -3.18 -18.47
C LEU A 150 -2.79 -3.51 -16.98
N HIS A 151 -3.88 -4.11 -16.51
CA HIS A 151 -4.16 -4.45 -15.12
C HIS A 151 -3.63 -5.85 -14.72
N PHE A 152 -3.85 -6.27 -13.47
CA PHE A 152 -3.45 -7.58 -12.93
C PHE A 152 -4.46 -8.69 -13.28
N ARG A 153 -4.90 -8.76 -14.54
CA ARG A 153 -5.96 -9.69 -14.99
C ARG A 153 -5.52 -11.15 -15.03
N GLU A 154 -4.27 -11.40 -15.41
CA GLU A 154 -3.69 -12.74 -15.52
C GLU A 154 -2.46 -12.84 -14.62
N VAL A 155 -2.60 -13.53 -13.49
CA VAL A 155 -1.52 -13.82 -12.54
C VAL A 155 -1.67 -15.29 -12.11
N ASP A 156 -0.59 -16.08 -12.16
CA ASP A 156 -0.66 -17.52 -11.85
C ASP A 156 -0.89 -17.76 -10.36
N SER A 157 -0.30 -16.93 -9.49
CA SER A 157 -0.49 -17.00 -8.04
C SER A 157 -0.18 -15.66 -7.40
N THR A 158 -1.01 -15.27 -6.43
CA THR A 158 -0.79 -14.07 -5.60
C THR A 158 -0.66 -14.50 -4.14
N ILE A 159 0.38 -14.03 -3.47
CA ILE A 159 0.59 -14.24 -2.03
C ILE A 159 0.70 -12.89 -1.34
N ALA A 160 -0.22 -12.63 -0.42
CA ALA A 160 -0.19 -11.45 0.45
C ALA A 160 0.38 -11.83 1.82
N THR A 161 1.25 -10.98 2.37
CA THR A 161 1.83 -11.14 3.71
C THR A 161 1.77 -9.80 4.44
N VAL A 162 1.46 -9.82 5.73
CA VAL A 162 1.50 -8.63 6.61
C VAL A 162 2.51 -8.80 7.73
N VAL A 163 3.11 -7.68 8.13
CA VAL A 163 4.06 -7.64 9.24
C VAL A 163 3.78 -6.41 10.10
N ASN A 164 3.71 -6.63 11.41
CA ASN A 164 3.53 -5.58 12.41
C ASN A 164 4.74 -5.53 13.35
N LYS A 165 5.37 -4.37 13.47
CA LYS A 165 6.49 -4.10 14.38
C LYS A 165 6.18 -2.83 15.17
N SER A 166 6.88 -2.64 16.29
CA SER A 166 6.77 -1.43 17.12
C SER A 166 7.10 -0.13 16.35
N THR A 167 7.90 -0.22 15.29
CA THR A 167 8.39 0.93 14.53
C THR A 167 7.71 1.15 13.18
N GLN A 168 7.00 0.14 12.66
CA GLN A 168 6.35 0.18 11.36
C GLN A 168 5.44 -1.03 11.17
N SER A 169 4.48 -0.90 10.26
CA SER A 169 3.70 -2.03 9.73
C SER A 169 3.81 -2.06 8.21
N GLY A 170 3.54 -3.21 7.61
CA GLY A 170 3.64 -3.33 6.17
C GLY A 170 2.90 -4.50 5.58
N VAL A 171 2.67 -4.37 4.28
CA VAL A 171 2.05 -5.37 3.40
C VAL A 171 3.07 -5.71 2.32
N LYS A 172 3.22 -7.00 2.02
CA LYS A 172 3.98 -7.49 0.89
C LYS A 172 3.08 -8.35 0.01
N ILE A 173 3.06 -8.06 -1.28
CA ILE A 173 2.42 -8.90 -2.29
C ILE A 173 3.48 -9.46 -3.23
N ASP A 174 3.49 -10.78 -3.36
CA ASP A 174 4.24 -11.50 -4.38
C ASP A 174 3.27 -12.00 -5.45
N TYR A 175 3.39 -11.45 -6.66
CA TYR A 175 2.67 -11.88 -7.85
C TYR A 175 3.59 -12.77 -8.68
N TYR A 176 3.15 -14.00 -8.94
CA TYR A 176 3.88 -14.96 -9.76
C TYR A 176 3.23 -15.06 -11.13
N GLY A 177 4.04 -14.94 -12.18
CA GLY A 177 3.57 -15.06 -13.56
C GLY A 177 2.52 -14.01 -13.97
N TRP A 178 2.66 -12.76 -13.52
CA TRP A 178 1.84 -11.65 -14.02
C TRP A 178 2.07 -11.46 -15.52
N LYS A 179 1.03 -11.72 -16.31
CA LYS A 179 1.06 -11.68 -17.77
C LYS A 179 0.37 -10.41 -18.28
N THR A 180 1.11 -9.65 -19.09
CA THR A 180 0.62 -8.47 -19.79
C THR A 180 1.24 -8.41 -21.18
N ALA A 181 0.43 -8.13 -22.21
CA ALA A 181 0.88 -8.21 -23.61
C ALA A 181 1.64 -9.54 -23.87
N SER A 182 2.86 -9.47 -24.42
CA SER A 182 3.72 -10.62 -24.67
C SER A 182 4.62 -11.04 -23.50
N ASP A 183 4.63 -10.28 -22.39
CA ASP A 183 5.49 -10.56 -21.25
C ASP A 183 4.74 -11.30 -20.14
N LYS A 184 5.48 -12.16 -19.43
CA LYS A 184 5.04 -12.82 -18.20
C LYS A 184 6.16 -12.74 -17.18
N ILE A 185 5.92 -12.10 -16.04
CA ILE A 185 6.95 -11.80 -15.04
C ILE A 185 6.45 -12.08 -13.62
N ASP A 186 7.37 -12.42 -12.72
CA ASP A 186 7.13 -12.26 -11.29
C ASP A 186 7.32 -10.79 -10.90
N PHE A 187 6.49 -10.32 -9.98
CA PHE A 187 6.49 -8.94 -9.49
C PHE A 187 6.25 -8.91 -7.98
N THR A 188 6.99 -8.07 -7.27
CA THR A 188 6.83 -7.87 -5.82
C THR A 188 6.48 -6.42 -5.54
N SER A 189 5.50 -6.21 -4.66
CA SER A 189 5.13 -4.92 -4.07
C SER A 189 5.29 -4.99 -2.55
N GLU A 190 6.03 -4.05 -1.97
CA GLU A 190 6.22 -3.90 -0.53
C GLU A 190 5.80 -2.50 -0.08
N LEU A 191 4.78 -2.43 0.74
CA LEU A 191 4.17 -1.23 1.30
C LEU A 191 4.53 -1.15 2.79
N THR A 192 5.15 -0.05 3.22
CA THR A 192 5.53 0.15 4.62
C THR A 192 5.07 1.51 5.12
N ILE A 193 4.40 1.51 6.27
CA ILE A 193 3.93 2.71 6.95
C ILE A 193 4.56 2.82 8.34
N LYS A 194 4.92 4.04 8.74
CA LYS A 194 5.55 4.36 10.03
C LYS A 194 4.62 5.20 10.91
N PRO A 195 4.82 5.21 12.24
CA PRO A 195 4.08 6.05 13.16
C PRO A 195 4.08 7.53 12.75
N ASP A 196 2.94 8.19 12.99
CA ASP A 196 2.75 9.63 12.80
C ASP A 196 2.98 10.14 11.35
N GLN A 197 3.04 9.23 10.37
CA GLN A 197 3.19 9.58 8.94
C GLN A 197 1.87 9.53 8.17
N LEU A 198 1.76 10.38 7.16
CA LEU A 198 0.69 10.37 6.16
C LEU A 198 1.07 9.60 4.88
N TYR A 199 2.34 9.20 4.75
CA TYR A 199 2.84 8.49 3.57
C TYR A 199 3.11 7.02 3.85
N THR A 200 3.02 6.22 2.79
CA THR A 200 3.48 4.85 2.70
C THR A 200 4.69 4.81 1.77
N GLN A 201 5.78 4.15 2.20
CA GLN A 201 6.88 3.79 1.31
C GLN A 201 6.44 2.58 0.48
N HIS A 202 6.51 2.69 -0.85
CA HIS A 202 6.20 1.61 -1.78
C HIS A 202 7.47 1.22 -2.53
N THR A 203 7.96 0.02 -2.28
CA THR A 203 9.08 -0.59 -3.01
C THR A 203 8.55 -1.66 -3.94
N ILE A 204 8.92 -1.57 -5.22
CA ILE A 204 8.54 -2.54 -6.24
C ILE A 204 9.75 -3.24 -6.83
N LYS A 205 9.57 -4.47 -7.30
CA LYS A 205 10.62 -5.22 -8.01
C LYS A 205 10.01 -6.13 -9.06
N ALA A 206 10.46 -5.98 -10.31
CA ALA A 206 10.17 -6.91 -11.39
C ALA A 206 11.30 -7.95 -11.54
N SER A 207 10.94 -9.18 -11.91
CA SER A 207 11.90 -10.24 -12.21
C SER A 207 12.61 -10.09 -13.57
N LYS A 208 12.03 -9.30 -14.48
CA LYS A 208 12.55 -9.01 -15.82
C LYS A 208 12.39 -7.52 -16.14
N GLU A 209 13.31 -6.96 -16.92
CA GLU A 209 13.17 -5.61 -17.45
C GLU A 209 12.09 -5.60 -18.54
N ILE A 210 10.93 -5.01 -18.22
CA ILE A 210 9.84 -4.78 -19.16
C ILE A 210 9.46 -3.30 -19.19
N LYS A 211 8.97 -2.82 -20.33
CA LYS A 211 8.49 -1.44 -20.49
C LYS A 211 7.11 -1.24 -19.92
N GLY A 212 6.84 -0.01 -19.48
CA GLY A 212 5.49 0.45 -19.17
C GLY A 212 5.05 0.26 -17.73
N ILE A 213 5.82 -0.40 -16.85
CA ILE A 213 5.45 -0.47 -15.42
C ILE A 213 5.27 0.95 -14.91
N CYS A 214 4.12 1.25 -14.31
CA CYS A 214 3.76 2.60 -13.91
C CYS A 214 3.11 2.63 -12.53
N THR A 215 3.14 3.82 -11.93
CA THR A 215 2.33 4.20 -10.76
C THR A 215 1.63 5.52 -11.05
N GLY A 216 0.72 5.98 -10.18
CA GLY A 216 0.03 7.24 -10.44
C GLY A 216 -1.03 7.62 -9.43
N ILE A 217 -1.71 8.72 -9.75
CA ILE A 217 -2.82 9.29 -9.00
C ILE A 217 -4.06 9.27 -9.91
N ALA A 218 -5.15 8.69 -9.41
CA ALA A 218 -6.47 8.78 -10.04
C ALA A 218 -6.93 10.25 -10.13
N LYS A 219 -7.40 10.67 -11.31
CA LYS A 219 -7.96 11.99 -11.55
C LYS A 219 -9.32 12.13 -10.87
N GLN A 220 -9.55 13.30 -10.30
CA GLN A 220 -10.83 13.69 -9.73
C GLN A 220 -11.27 15.02 -10.35
N LYS A 221 -12.57 15.18 -10.61
CA LYS A 221 -13.11 16.25 -11.47
C LYS A 221 -12.72 17.66 -11.02
N ASN A 222 -12.60 17.90 -9.72
CA ASN A 222 -12.41 19.23 -9.13
C ASN A 222 -10.97 19.42 -8.60
N THR A 223 -9.98 18.90 -9.32
CA THR A 223 -8.58 18.96 -8.88
C THR A 223 -7.62 19.36 -9.99
N GLU A 224 -6.55 20.02 -9.58
CA GLU A 224 -5.42 20.34 -10.45
C GLU A 224 -4.20 19.52 -10.06
N LEU A 225 -3.44 19.08 -11.06
CA LEU A 225 -2.13 18.49 -10.87
C LEU A 225 -1.09 19.59 -10.64
N PHE A 226 -0.28 19.45 -9.60
CA PHE A 226 0.90 20.26 -9.42
C PHE A 226 2.13 19.40 -9.15
N LYS A 227 3.29 19.93 -9.53
CA LYS A 227 4.56 19.19 -9.55
C LYS A 227 5.68 20.06 -8.99
N LYS A 228 6.65 19.44 -8.34
CA LYS A 228 7.86 20.14 -7.89
C LYS A 228 9.07 19.23 -7.86
N ASP A 229 10.21 19.80 -8.23
CA ASP A 229 11.53 19.15 -8.11
C ASP A 229 12.21 19.54 -6.79
N SER A 230 12.99 18.61 -6.23
CA SER A 230 13.96 18.93 -5.18
C SER A 230 15.05 19.86 -5.71
N LYS A 231 15.72 20.59 -4.80
CA LYS A 231 16.81 21.52 -5.16
C LYS A 231 17.92 20.87 -5.98
N ASN A 232 18.32 19.64 -5.62
CA ASN A 232 19.33 18.86 -6.32
C ASN A 232 18.82 18.12 -7.57
N LYS A 233 17.54 18.28 -7.94
CA LYS A 233 16.90 17.66 -9.10
C LYS A 233 16.93 16.12 -9.11
N LYS A 234 17.13 15.47 -7.96
CA LYS A 234 17.12 13.99 -7.85
C LYS A 234 15.74 13.42 -7.52
N TRP A 235 14.93 14.19 -6.77
CA TRP A 235 13.59 13.81 -6.35
C TRP A 235 12.56 14.80 -6.88
N ALA A 236 11.33 14.35 -7.03
CA ALA A 236 10.19 15.20 -7.35
C ALA A 236 8.92 14.65 -6.70
N TYR A 237 7.87 15.45 -6.69
CA TYR A 237 6.51 14.97 -6.48
C TYR A 237 5.55 15.36 -7.60
N ILE A 238 4.53 14.54 -7.79
CA ILE A 238 3.24 14.96 -8.37
C ILE A 238 2.19 14.94 -7.26
N ALA A 239 1.23 15.86 -7.30
CA ALA A 239 0.18 15.94 -6.28
C ALA A 239 -1.10 16.57 -6.83
N THR A 240 -2.22 16.25 -6.19
CA THR A 240 -3.54 16.84 -6.40
C THR A 240 -4.12 17.30 -5.06
N TYR A 241 -4.95 18.34 -5.08
CA TYR A 241 -5.66 18.82 -3.89
C TYR A 241 -7.00 19.44 -4.30
N GLY A 242 -8.06 19.18 -3.55
CA GLY A 242 -9.38 19.74 -3.80
C GLY A 242 -10.48 18.83 -3.24
N GLU A 243 -11.73 19.13 -3.59
CA GLU A 243 -12.90 18.29 -3.29
C GLU A 243 -12.83 17.00 -4.13
N GLN A 244 -12.15 16.00 -3.58
CA GLN A 244 -11.71 14.83 -4.33
C GLN A 244 -11.84 13.51 -3.56
N SER A 245 -12.55 13.57 -2.43
CA SER A 245 -12.93 12.39 -1.66
C SER A 245 -14.35 11.94 -2.05
N LEU A 246 -14.74 10.73 -1.63
CA LEU A 246 -16.09 10.20 -1.82
C LEU A 246 -17.15 10.96 -1.03
N VAL A 247 -16.73 11.65 0.03
CA VAL A 247 -17.52 12.64 0.74
C VAL A 247 -17.12 13.99 0.17
N PRO A 248 -18.05 14.95 -0.08
CA PRO A 248 -17.73 16.20 -0.77
C PRO A 248 -16.88 17.13 0.11
N ASP A 249 -15.61 16.77 0.29
CA ASP A 249 -14.64 17.39 1.17
C ASP A 249 -13.22 17.26 0.60
N LYS A 250 -12.27 17.97 1.22
CA LYS A 250 -10.92 18.12 0.70
C LYS A 250 -10.03 16.93 1.04
N LEU A 251 -9.36 16.44 0.01
CA LEU A 251 -8.31 15.44 0.10
C LEU A 251 -7.09 15.94 -0.68
N GLY A 252 -5.90 15.74 -0.13
CA GLY A 252 -4.63 15.86 -0.84
C GLY A 252 -4.06 14.48 -1.16
N MET A 253 -3.59 14.27 -2.39
CA MET A 253 -2.89 13.05 -2.78
C MET A 253 -1.53 13.40 -3.38
N ALA A 254 -0.49 12.61 -3.11
CA ALA A 254 0.84 12.85 -3.67
C ALA A 254 1.64 11.57 -3.89
N ILE A 255 2.53 11.62 -4.88
CA ILE A 255 3.58 10.63 -5.11
C ILE A 255 4.94 11.31 -5.15
N PHE A 256 5.86 10.90 -4.30
CA PHE A 256 7.28 11.29 -4.35
C PHE A 256 8.11 10.21 -5.02
N TYR A 257 8.94 10.58 -5.98
CA TYR A 257 9.71 9.64 -6.79
C TYR A 257 11.10 10.17 -7.12
N GLN A 258 12.01 9.26 -7.44
CA GLN A 258 13.33 9.59 -7.96
C GLN A 258 13.22 9.91 -9.45
N LYS A 259 13.67 11.09 -9.89
CA LYS A 259 13.56 11.47 -11.31
C LYS A 259 14.33 10.52 -12.23
N GLY A 260 15.43 9.97 -11.74
CA GLY A 260 16.26 9.02 -12.49
C GLY A 260 15.54 7.72 -12.86
N THR A 261 14.49 7.33 -12.11
CA THR A 261 13.75 6.08 -12.32
C THR A 261 12.56 6.23 -13.26
N ILE A 262 12.17 7.45 -13.65
CA ILE A 262 11.01 7.71 -14.51
C ILE A 262 11.46 7.83 -15.97
N GLU A 263 10.78 7.13 -16.87
CA GLU A 263 10.94 7.21 -18.31
C GLU A 263 10.12 8.39 -18.86
N ASN A 264 8.83 8.45 -18.54
CA ASN A 264 7.92 9.50 -18.96
C ASN A 264 6.75 9.70 -17.97
N ASN A 265 6.10 10.85 -18.11
CA ASN A 265 4.84 11.16 -17.44
C ASN A 265 3.73 10.99 -18.48
N VAL A 266 2.63 10.35 -18.11
CA VAL A 266 1.49 10.13 -18.98
C VAL A 266 0.26 10.69 -18.29
N GLU A 267 -0.58 11.38 -19.06
CA GLU A 267 -1.87 11.84 -18.60
C GLU A 267 -2.95 11.15 -19.44
N THR A 268 -3.83 10.40 -18.77
CA THR A 268 -4.99 9.73 -19.40
C THR A 268 -6.26 10.46 -18.97
N ASP A 269 -7.43 10.03 -19.47
CA ASP A 269 -8.71 10.56 -18.99
C ASP A 269 -8.95 10.29 -17.49
N LEU A 270 -8.32 9.24 -16.95
CA LEU A 270 -8.56 8.76 -15.59
C LEU A 270 -7.37 8.97 -14.64
N ASP A 271 -6.16 9.19 -15.15
CA ASP A 271 -4.95 9.04 -14.34
C ASP A 271 -3.86 10.07 -14.68
N TYR A 272 -3.10 10.44 -13.66
CA TYR A 272 -1.77 11.02 -13.78
C TYR A 272 -0.73 9.94 -13.49
N LEU A 273 -0.06 9.44 -14.53
CA LEU A 273 0.84 8.29 -14.47
C LEU A 273 2.32 8.70 -14.54
N LEU A 274 3.13 7.98 -13.78
CA LEU A 274 4.59 7.98 -13.81
C LEU A 274 5.03 6.60 -14.32
N VAL A 275 5.59 6.55 -15.52
CA VAL A 275 6.09 5.31 -16.12
C VAL A 275 7.56 5.15 -15.72
N PHE A 276 7.90 4.00 -15.12
CA PHE A 276 9.26 3.69 -14.70
C PHE A 276 10.10 3.22 -15.88
N LYS A 277 11.41 3.53 -15.84
CA LYS A 277 12.38 2.89 -16.72
C LYS A 277 12.43 1.39 -16.43
N PRO A 278 12.51 0.52 -17.46
CA PRO A 278 12.66 -0.92 -17.27
C PRO A 278 13.87 -1.24 -16.38
N THR A 279 13.65 -2.06 -15.35
CA THR A 279 14.74 -2.50 -14.47
C THR A 279 14.33 -3.74 -13.66
N THR A 280 15.32 -4.53 -13.24
CA THR A 280 15.18 -5.60 -12.23
C THR A 280 15.58 -5.15 -10.82
N LYS A 281 16.12 -3.93 -10.69
CA LYS A 281 16.46 -3.35 -9.38
C LYS A 281 15.19 -2.92 -8.67
N ALA A 282 15.18 -3.06 -7.34
CA ALA A 282 14.10 -2.54 -6.53
C ALA A 282 14.00 -1.01 -6.70
N THR A 283 12.78 -0.52 -6.94
CA THR A 283 12.49 0.91 -7.08
C THR A 283 11.58 1.34 -5.94
N THR A 284 11.97 2.40 -5.23
CA THR A 284 11.21 2.92 -4.09
C THR A 284 10.66 4.31 -4.41
N PHE A 285 9.38 4.50 -4.11
CA PHE A 285 8.68 5.78 -4.14
C PHE A 285 7.77 5.88 -2.91
N TYR A 286 7.10 7.01 -2.72
CA TYR A 286 6.21 7.23 -1.59
C TYR A 286 4.86 7.73 -2.06
N LEU A 287 3.78 7.11 -1.59
CA LEU A 287 2.40 7.56 -1.81
C LEU A 287 1.84 8.18 -0.53
N LEU A 288 0.99 9.18 -0.65
CA LEU A 288 0.47 9.95 0.49
C LEU A 288 -0.97 10.38 0.26
N GLY A 289 -1.76 10.35 1.34
CA GLY A 289 -3.07 11.02 1.46
C GLY A 289 -3.10 12.01 2.63
N ALA A 290 -3.88 13.08 2.52
CA ALA A 290 -4.11 14.05 3.58
C ALA A 290 -5.57 14.54 3.53
N TRP A 291 -6.41 14.08 4.47
CA TRP A 291 -7.84 14.34 4.46
C TRP A 291 -8.21 15.44 5.46
N GLU A 292 -9.09 16.37 5.10
CA GLU A 292 -9.35 17.55 5.95
C GLU A 292 -10.09 17.25 7.25
N GLN A 293 -10.76 16.10 7.35
CA GLN A 293 -11.39 15.63 8.60
C GLN A 293 -10.45 14.82 9.51
N GLU A 294 -9.17 14.66 9.12
CA GLU A 294 -8.16 14.13 10.02
C GLU A 294 -8.02 15.01 11.28
N VAL A 295 -7.93 14.38 12.45
CA VAL A 295 -7.72 15.09 13.72
C VAL A 295 -6.40 15.87 13.66
N ASN A 296 -6.50 17.20 13.76
CA ASN A 296 -5.38 18.12 13.59
C ASN A 296 -4.65 17.95 12.23
N GLY A 297 -5.40 17.57 11.19
CA GLY A 297 -4.90 17.35 9.84
C GLY A 297 -4.71 18.63 9.03
N ILE A 298 -4.34 18.43 7.76
CA ILE A 298 -4.11 19.47 6.76
C ILE A 298 -5.47 19.90 6.18
N LYS A 299 -5.79 21.20 6.22
CA LYS A 299 -7.13 21.72 5.84
C LYS A 299 -7.13 22.66 4.63
N SER A 300 -5.95 23.08 4.18
CA SER A 300 -5.78 23.99 3.04
C SER A 300 -4.74 23.50 2.03
N LYS A 301 -4.83 24.02 0.80
CA LYS A 301 -3.86 23.74 -0.28
C LYS A 301 -2.48 24.24 0.12
N GLU A 302 -2.40 25.37 0.80
CA GLU A 302 -1.16 26.00 1.26
C GLU A 302 -0.46 25.14 2.32
N GLU A 303 -1.21 24.64 3.31
CA GLU A 303 -0.69 23.71 4.32
C GLU A 303 -0.22 22.40 3.68
N PHE A 304 -0.97 21.89 2.70
CA PHE A 304 -0.62 20.68 1.98
C PHE A 304 0.69 20.85 1.20
N VAL A 305 0.80 21.91 0.39
CA VAL A 305 2.01 22.22 -0.38
C VAL A 305 3.21 22.41 0.55
N LYS A 306 3.03 23.13 1.67
CA LYS A 306 4.08 23.29 2.68
C LYS A 306 4.54 21.94 3.23
N TYR A 307 3.61 21.04 3.59
CA TYR A 307 3.95 19.70 4.05
C TYR A 307 4.72 18.91 2.99
N LEU A 308 4.29 18.95 1.73
CA LEU A 308 4.99 18.25 0.64
C LEU A 308 6.40 18.79 0.42
N ASP A 309 6.57 20.11 0.50
CA ASP A 309 7.88 20.76 0.37
C ASP A 309 8.84 20.37 1.51
N GLU A 310 8.35 20.29 2.75
CA GLU A 310 9.15 19.80 3.88
C GLU A 310 9.62 18.35 3.66
N LYS A 311 8.75 17.48 3.15
CA LYS A 311 9.11 16.09 2.77
C LYS A 311 10.10 16.04 1.62
N LEU A 312 9.92 16.88 0.61
CA LEU A 312 10.84 16.98 -0.52
C LEU A 312 12.23 17.46 -0.10
N GLU A 313 12.34 18.36 0.88
CA GLU A 313 13.62 18.80 1.46
C GLU A 313 14.31 17.67 2.25
N ILE A 314 13.56 16.82 2.95
CA ILE A 314 14.10 15.61 3.60
C ILE A 314 14.69 14.67 2.55
N LEU A 315 13.95 14.39 1.47
CA LEU A 315 14.42 13.58 0.35
C LEU A 315 15.64 14.19 -0.35
N ASN A 316 15.66 15.51 -0.53
CA ASN A 316 16.79 16.25 -1.09
C ASN A 316 18.09 16.03 -0.29
N LYS A 317 17.98 15.99 1.05
CA LYS A 317 19.13 15.87 1.97
C LYS A 317 19.54 14.42 2.22
N LYS A 318 18.57 13.51 2.41
CA LYS A 318 18.80 12.14 2.90
C LYS A 318 18.58 11.04 1.86
N GLY A 319 17.88 11.34 0.76
CA GLY A 319 17.49 10.36 -0.25
C GLY A 319 16.44 9.33 0.22
N LYS A 320 15.84 9.54 1.40
CA LYS A 320 14.77 8.70 1.99
C LYS A 320 14.01 9.46 3.07
N MET A 321 12.78 9.02 3.35
CA MET A 321 11.94 9.48 4.47
C MET A 321 11.81 8.44 5.59
#